data_AF-A0A2E3Q3T0-F1
#
_entry.id   AF-A0A2E3Q3T0-F1
#
_cell.length_a   1.000
_cell.length_b   1.000
_cell.length_c   1.000
_cell.angle_alpha   90.00
_cell.angle_beta   90.00
_cell.angle_gamma   90.00
#
_symmetry.space_group_name_H-M   'P 1'
#
loop_
_entity.id
_entity.type
_entity.pdbx_description
1 polymer ?
#
loop_
_entity_poly.entity_id
_entity_poly.type
_entity_poly.pdbx_seq_one_letter_code
_entity_poly.pdbx_strand_id
1 'polypeptide(L)'
;MRPIERRTTMHQKTIILIATTLAASCSTGLLATETPCDERVASDCHYSSMYPFNTIGTLTWTKNNGRTAVGTGFMVSPYCGLTNGHCVYARELGHVIHRDQIFTPGACIEDDVRRGEFGERVVVEKRTNDKYADTSYSPAQAVDYGAFHVVCPFREITTFMPLCFGYESDWAHMAGYPVSSLPDSSDTWSQWIAYGDVTETHDRWVRYDARSTGGASGSPVWNWRSGGSLVEVFAINSCHFNSCDGAGPRLVWQNEDLIRSWMRWEPSSADKAEAGCLDLVLTTFPRLADFFEANRELALDPHSLRVENPVAPPPTGPSRRYMQVIENGYYEWLEYDLQPGNPETNRLVLLLEAPGMQLPGEAWVPGMAFNPHHQGWLSTDKAVALYSGSAGRAAAPVLGIDRIEIRDEGPYESVEQTAPDLGDFQPDFSSDQEGPGHEEDPCVGDLNEDGRVDGADMGLMLGSWGTSDPGADLDGDGDVDGADLGLLLGSWGLCV
;
A
#
# COMPACT_ATOMS: atom_id res chain seq x y z
N MET A 1 -5.99 39.19 -40.91
CA MET A 1 -5.90 38.56 -39.58
C MET A 1 -6.97 37.49 -39.47
N ARG A 2 -6.56 36.23 -39.53
CA ARG A 2 -7.35 35.04 -39.15
C ARG A 2 -6.46 34.29 -38.15
N PRO A 3 -6.95 33.83 -37.00
CA PRO A 3 -6.14 33.01 -36.11
C PRO A 3 -6.03 31.59 -36.68
N ILE A 4 -4.86 31.01 -36.50
CA ILE A 4 -4.45 29.67 -36.93
C ILE A 4 -4.89 28.69 -35.84
N GLU A 5 -5.75 27.74 -36.20
CA GLU A 5 -6.06 26.56 -35.38
C GLU A 5 -4.80 25.69 -35.25
N ARG A 6 -4.30 25.50 -34.01
CA ARG A 6 -3.35 24.43 -33.70
C ARG A 6 -4.13 23.15 -33.47
N ARG A 7 -3.95 22.18 -34.37
CA ARG A 7 -4.31 20.77 -34.17
C ARG A 7 -3.51 20.21 -32.99
N THR A 8 -4.14 20.02 -31.85
CA THR A 8 -3.66 19.10 -30.81
C THR A 8 -4.23 17.71 -31.07
N THR A 9 -3.35 16.73 -30.96
CA THR A 9 -3.49 15.33 -31.38
C THR A 9 -4.44 14.53 -30.49
N MET A 10 -5.10 13.56 -31.13
CA MET A 10 -6.33 12.86 -30.75
C MET A 10 -6.16 11.76 -29.68
N HIS A 11 -5.05 11.69 -28.93
CA HIS A 11 -4.74 10.56 -28.04
C HIS A 11 -4.86 10.83 -26.53
N GLN A 12 -4.95 12.09 -26.09
CA GLN A 12 -5.08 12.43 -24.65
C GLN A 12 -6.52 12.58 -24.15
N LYS A 13 -7.52 12.43 -25.03
CA LYS A 13 -8.94 12.62 -24.65
C LYS A 13 -9.63 11.37 -24.09
N THR A 14 -9.01 10.20 -24.17
CA THR A 14 -9.68 8.94 -23.79
C THR A 14 -9.79 8.75 -22.27
N ILE A 15 -8.83 9.24 -21.49
CA ILE A 15 -8.85 9.10 -20.02
C ILE A 15 -9.86 10.06 -19.36
N ILE A 16 -10.04 11.26 -19.91
CA ILE A 16 -11.00 12.26 -19.40
C ILE A 16 -12.43 11.98 -19.87
N LEU A 17 -12.62 11.30 -21.01
CA LEU A 17 -13.96 11.07 -21.55
C LEU A 17 -14.78 10.11 -20.69
N ILE A 18 -14.22 9.12 -20.00
CA ILE A 18 -15.08 8.20 -19.22
C ILE A 18 -15.67 8.91 -17.99
N ALA A 19 -14.90 9.79 -17.35
CA ALA A 19 -15.39 10.62 -16.25
C ALA A 19 -16.45 11.67 -16.68
N THR A 20 -16.48 12.08 -17.96
CA THR A 20 -17.42 13.12 -18.44
C THR A 20 -18.51 12.65 -19.43
N THR A 21 -18.36 11.51 -20.10
CA THR A 21 -19.39 11.01 -21.05
C THR A 21 -20.47 10.19 -20.36
N LEU A 22 -20.22 9.61 -19.18
CA LEU A 22 -21.24 8.94 -18.38
C LEU A 22 -22.21 9.91 -17.69
N ALA A 23 -21.79 11.17 -17.47
CA ALA A 23 -22.63 12.22 -16.89
C ALA A 23 -23.67 12.82 -17.87
N ALA A 24 -23.60 12.50 -19.17
CA ALA A 24 -24.39 13.20 -20.20
C ALA A 24 -25.62 12.45 -20.74
N SER A 25 -25.91 11.23 -20.29
CA SER A 25 -27.07 10.46 -20.79
C SER A 25 -28.34 10.55 -19.94
N CYS A 26 -28.36 11.33 -18.85
CA CYS A 26 -29.56 11.49 -18.02
C CYS A 26 -30.16 12.90 -18.16
N SER A 27 -30.82 13.18 -19.27
CA SER A 27 -31.67 14.38 -19.37
C SER A 27 -32.90 14.15 -20.24
N THR A 28 -33.84 13.35 -19.73
CA THR A 28 -35.28 13.56 -20.00
C THR A 28 -36.06 13.15 -18.75
N GLY A 29 -36.87 14.07 -18.23
CA GLY A 29 -37.35 14.05 -16.86
C GLY A 29 -38.17 12.81 -16.45
N LEU A 30 -37.87 12.36 -15.25
CA LEU A 30 -38.77 11.62 -14.36
C LEU A 30 -38.37 12.00 -12.92
N LEU A 31 -39.35 12.03 -12.03
CA LEU A 31 -39.27 12.45 -10.63
C LEU A 31 -37.97 12.00 -9.93
N ALA A 32 -37.37 12.89 -9.15
CA ALA A 32 -36.18 12.64 -8.33
C ALA A 32 -36.39 11.42 -7.40
N THR A 33 -36.01 10.25 -7.90
CA THR A 33 -35.60 9.11 -7.08
C THR A 33 -34.15 9.38 -6.67
N GLU A 34 -33.84 9.22 -5.39
CA GLU A 34 -32.49 9.37 -4.83
C GLU A 34 -31.45 8.76 -5.78
N THR A 35 -30.43 9.53 -6.16
CA THR A 35 -29.28 8.98 -6.90
C THR A 35 -28.73 7.83 -6.07
N PRO A 36 -28.61 6.60 -6.62
CA PRO A 36 -27.99 5.51 -5.89
C PRO A 36 -26.58 5.94 -5.49
N CYS A 37 -26.24 5.88 -4.20
CA CYS A 37 -24.91 6.27 -3.72
C CYS A 37 -23.80 5.27 -4.07
N ASP A 38 -24.12 4.24 -4.86
CA ASP A 38 -23.16 3.25 -5.33
C ASP A 38 -22.71 3.60 -6.75
N GLU A 39 -21.68 4.43 -6.84
CA GLU A 39 -21.07 4.84 -8.11
C GLU A 39 -19.89 3.94 -8.50
N ARG A 40 -19.72 2.79 -7.84
CA ARG A 40 -18.60 1.91 -8.09
C ARG A 40 -18.65 1.33 -9.49
N VAL A 41 -17.49 1.29 -10.14
CA VAL A 41 -17.31 0.72 -11.48
C VAL A 41 -16.29 -0.41 -11.40
N ALA A 42 -16.65 -1.57 -11.90
CA ALA A 42 -15.71 -2.68 -12.06
C ALA A 42 -14.68 -2.34 -13.14
N SER A 43 -13.40 -2.56 -12.85
CA SER A 43 -12.33 -2.46 -13.84
C SER A 43 -12.31 -3.73 -14.69
N ASP A 44 -12.15 -3.58 -16.00
CA ASP A 44 -11.83 -4.73 -16.87
C ASP A 44 -10.35 -5.13 -16.74
N CYS A 45 -9.98 -6.22 -17.42
CA CYS A 45 -8.59 -6.70 -17.48
C CYS A 45 -7.62 -5.72 -18.16
N HIS A 46 -8.11 -4.76 -18.96
CA HIS A 46 -7.27 -3.72 -19.53
C HIS A 46 -6.90 -2.68 -18.47
N TYR A 47 -7.87 -2.17 -17.71
CA TYR A 47 -7.63 -1.19 -16.65
C TYR A 47 -6.77 -1.73 -15.53
N SER A 48 -7.07 -2.94 -15.04
CA SER A 48 -6.30 -3.59 -13.97
C SER A 48 -4.85 -3.92 -14.37
N SER A 49 -4.51 -3.88 -15.66
CA SER A 49 -3.13 -4.02 -16.17
C SER A 49 -2.33 -2.71 -16.24
N MET A 50 -2.99 -1.57 -16.03
CA MET A 50 -2.38 -0.24 -16.14
C MET A 50 -2.05 0.36 -14.77
N TYR A 51 -1.02 1.19 -14.72
CA TYR A 51 -0.72 1.98 -13.53
C TYR A 51 -1.81 3.03 -13.28
N PRO A 52 -2.26 3.25 -12.02
CA PRO A 52 -1.82 2.62 -10.77
C PRO A 52 -2.50 1.29 -10.44
N PHE A 53 -3.58 0.94 -11.15
CA PHE A 53 -4.44 -0.20 -10.86
C PHE A 53 -3.71 -1.55 -10.81
N ASN A 54 -2.66 -1.71 -11.61
CA ASN A 54 -1.81 -2.90 -11.64
C ASN A 54 -0.98 -3.12 -10.37
N THR A 55 -0.85 -2.12 -9.51
CA THR A 55 -0.17 -2.27 -8.21
C THR A 55 -1.10 -2.79 -7.12
N ILE A 56 -2.41 -2.77 -7.36
CA ILE A 56 -3.45 -3.11 -6.40
C ILE A 56 -3.87 -4.55 -6.64
N GLY A 57 -4.01 -5.33 -5.57
CA GLY A 57 -4.28 -6.76 -5.66
C GLY A 57 -5.17 -7.30 -4.56
N THR A 58 -5.70 -8.50 -4.79
CA THR A 58 -6.37 -9.28 -3.75
C THR A 58 -5.33 -9.81 -2.77
N LEU A 59 -5.63 -9.75 -1.48
CA LEU A 59 -4.92 -10.46 -0.43
C LEU A 59 -5.84 -11.54 0.12
N THR A 60 -5.54 -12.81 -0.14
CA THR A 60 -6.40 -13.94 0.26
C THR A 60 -5.70 -14.89 1.23
N TRP A 61 -6.48 -15.49 2.14
CA TRP A 61 -5.99 -16.55 3.03
C TRP A 61 -7.12 -17.45 3.51
N THR A 62 -6.80 -18.69 3.84
CA THR A 62 -7.78 -19.66 4.35
C THR A 62 -8.01 -19.48 5.85
N LYS A 63 -9.26 -19.31 6.26
CA LYS A 63 -9.67 -19.30 7.68
C LYS A 63 -9.91 -20.71 8.21
N ASN A 64 -9.95 -20.85 9.54
CA ASN A 64 -10.18 -22.13 10.22
C ASN A 64 -11.52 -22.80 9.86
N ASN A 65 -12.50 -22.03 9.39
CA ASN A 65 -13.78 -22.54 8.90
C ASN A 65 -13.72 -23.09 7.45
N GLY A 66 -12.54 -23.10 6.83
CA GLY A 66 -12.31 -23.54 5.46
C GLY A 66 -12.73 -22.54 4.39
N ARG A 67 -13.13 -21.31 4.77
CA ARG A 67 -13.48 -20.24 3.82
C ARG A 67 -12.28 -19.36 3.53
N THR A 68 -12.25 -18.82 2.32
CA THR A 68 -11.24 -17.85 1.89
C THR A 68 -11.61 -16.47 2.37
N ALA A 69 -10.79 -15.89 3.24
CA ALA A 69 -10.86 -14.49 3.60
C ALA A 69 -10.29 -13.64 2.45
N VAL A 70 -10.95 -12.51 2.17
CA VAL A 70 -10.52 -11.58 1.13
C VAL A 70 -10.33 -10.19 1.73
N GLY A 71 -9.15 -9.63 1.47
CA GLY A 71 -8.82 -8.22 1.63
C GLY A 71 -8.16 -7.68 0.36
N THR A 72 -7.72 -6.43 0.42
CA THR A 72 -6.99 -5.72 -0.63
C THR A 72 -5.61 -5.32 -0.11
N GLY A 73 -4.64 -5.31 -1.00
CA GLY A 73 -3.34 -4.70 -0.76
C GLY A 73 -2.86 -3.93 -1.97
N PHE A 74 -1.83 -3.08 -1.80
CA PHE A 74 -1.22 -2.37 -2.90
C PHE A 74 0.29 -2.26 -2.75
N MET A 75 1.02 -2.45 -3.84
CA MET A 75 2.49 -2.48 -3.86
C MET A 75 3.07 -1.06 -3.77
N VAL A 76 4.01 -0.88 -2.83
CA VAL A 76 4.72 0.39 -2.58
C VAL A 76 6.24 0.27 -2.85
N SER A 77 6.75 -0.96 -2.95
CA SER A 77 8.08 -1.29 -3.46
C SER A 77 8.05 -2.67 -4.14
N PRO A 78 9.15 -3.15 -4.77
CA PRO A 78 9.18 -4.49 -5.38
C PRO A 78 8.86 -5.64 -4.43
N TYR A 79 9.08 -5.44 -3.14
CA TYR A 79 9.00 -6.48 -2.12
C TYR A 79 8.00 -6.16 -1.01
N CYS A 80 7.44 -4.95 -0.97
CA CYS A 80 6.52 -4.49 0.07
C CYS A 80 5.19 -4.04 -0.54
N GLY A 81 4.10 -4.55 0.01
CA GLY A 81 2.77 -3.95 -0.14
C GLY A 81 2.21 -3.48 1.20
N LEU A 82 1.27 -2.53 1.13
CA LEU A 82 0.51 -2.06 2.27
C LEU A 82 -0.92 -2.60 2.23
N THR A 83 -1.51 -2.77 3.42
CA THR A 83 -2.89 -3.20 3.65
C THR A 83 -3.34 -2.71 5.04
N ASN A 84 -4.46 -3.21 5.57
CA ASN A 84 -4.87 -2.93 6.94
C ASN A 84 -4.17 -3.83 7.96
N GLY A 85 -4.02 -3.35 9.19
CA GLY A 85 -3.55 -4.15 10.31
C GLY A 85 -4.41 -5.39 10.50
N HIS A 86 -5.74 -5.25 10.43
CA HIS A 86 -6.67 -6.39 10.57
C HIS A 86 -6.56 -7.45 9.47
N CYS A 87 -5.92 -7.12 8.34
CA CYS A 87 -5.66 -8.07 7.26
C CYS A 87 -4.39 -8.88 7.48
N VAL A 88 -3.50 -8.47 8.38
CA VAL A 88 -2.19 -9.13 8.61
C VAL A 88 -1.95 -9.51 10.07
N TYR A 89 -2.73 -8.98 10.99
CA TYR A 89 -2.58 -9.14 12.43
C TYR A 89 -3.92 -9.42 13.11
N ALA A 90 -3.97 -10.49 13.90
CA ALA A 90 -5.13 -10.88 14.68
C ALA A 90 -5.10 -10.13 16.03
N ARG A 91 -5.54 -8.86 16.02
CA ARG A 91 -5.46 -7.94 17.17
C ARG A 91 -5.91 -8.53 18.50
N GLU A 92 -7.06 -9.19 18.54
CA GLU A 92 -7.62 -9.79 19.76
C GLU A 92 -6.86 -11.04 20.23
N LEU A 93 -6.06 -11.64 19.36
CA LEU A 93 -5.24 -12.81 19.66
C LEU A 93 -3.78 -12.46 19.95
N GLY A 94 -3.35 -11.22 19.70
CA GLY A 94 -1.99 -10.78 20.04
C GLY A 94 -0.89 -11.19 19.05
N HIS A 95 -1.24 -11.74 17.89
CA HIS A 95 -0.25 -12.29 16.95
C HIS A 95 -0.56 -11.95 15.48
N VAL A 96 0.46 -12.06 14.62
CA VAL A 96 0.30 -11.97 13.15
C VAL A 96 -0.58 -13.12 12.64
N ILE A 97 -1.28 -12.93 11.52
CA ILE A 97 -2.05 -14.03 10.93
C ILE A 97 -1.06 -15.07 10.39
N HIS A 98 -0.93 -16.23 11.04
CA HIS A 98 0.02 -17.29 10.66
C HIS A 98 -0.32 -18.04 9.35
N ARG A 99 -1.53 -17.84 8.82
CA ARG A 99 -1.98 -18.51 7.58
C ARG A 99 -1.27 -17.93 6.37
N ASP A 100 -0.80 -18.78 5.45
CA ASP A 100 -0.27 -18.34 4.17
C ASP A 100 -1.25 -17.37 3.49
N GLN A 101 -0.71 -16.20 3.13
CA GLN A 101 -1.44 -15.17 2.41
C GLN A 101 -0.93 -15.12 0.98
N ILE A 102 -1.85 -15.00 0.04
CA ILE A 102 -1.55 -14.89 -1.39
C ILE A 102 -1.91 -13.48 -1.84
N PHE A 103 -0.94 -12.80 -2.44
CA PHE A 103 -1.14 -11.51 -3.07
C PHE A 103 -1.18 -11.65 -4.59
N THR A 104 -2.24 -11.13 -5.20
CA THR A 104 -2.49 -11.21 -6.65
C THR A 104 -2.84 -9.82 -7.19
N PRO A 105 -1.86 -9.07 -7.74
CA PRO A 105 -2.09 -7.77 -8.33
C PRO A 105 -2.79 -7.88 -9.69
N GLY A 106 -3.62 -6.88 -10.00
CA GLY A 106 -4.28 -6.78 -11.31
C GLY A 106 -5.20 -7.96 -11.64
N ALA A 107 -5.76 -8.61 -10.62
CA ALA A 107 -6.78 -9.64 -10.83
C ALA A 107 -8.03 -9.03 -11.47
N CYS A 108 -8.66 -9.76 -12.39
CA CYS A 108 -9.86 -9.35 -13.11
C CYS A 108 -10.69 -10.56 -13.56
N ILE A 109 -11.95 -10.33 -13.92
CA ILE A 109 -12.81 -11.30 -14.61
C ILE A 109 -12.86 -10.96 -16.10
N GLU A 110 -12.63 -11.96 -16.95
CA GLU A 110 -12.85 -11.88 -18.40
C GLU A 110 -13.41 -13.22 -18.90
N ASP A 111 -14.54 -13.18 -19.61
CA ASP A 111 -15.26 -14.37 -20.09
C ASP A 111 -15.60 -15.37 -18.96
N ASP A 112 -16.07 -14.87 -17.81
CA ASP A 112 -16.37 -15.65 -16.60
C ASP A 112 -15.16 -16.38 -15.97
N VAL A 113 -13.94 -16.01 -16.37
CA VAL A 113 -12.69 -16.59 -15.85
C VAL A 113 -11.93 -15.54 -15.05
N ARG A 114 -11.53 -15.89 -13.82
CA ARG A 114 -10.61 -15.07 -13.02
C ARG A 114 -9.20 -15.18 -13.58
N ARG A 115 -8.63 -14.03 -13.93
CA ARG A 115 -7.28 -13.91 -14.49
C ARG A 115 -6.38 -13.15 -13.53
N GLY A 116 -5.14 -13.62 -13.41
CA GLY A 116 -4.04 -12.90 -12.76
C GLY A 116 -3.06 -12.44 -13.81
N GLU A 117 -3.16 -11.16 -14.21
CA GLU A 117 -2.30 -10.59 -15.25
C GLU A 117 -0.82 -10.64 -14.84
N PHE A 118 -0.49 -10.64 -13.55
CA PHE A 118 0.89 -10.62 -13.05
C PHE A 118 1.27 -11.89 -12.26
N GLY A 119 0.36 -12.87 -12.19
CA GLY A 119 0.48 -14.05 -11.34
C GLY A 119 0.33 -13.73 -9.84
N GLU A 120 0.77 -14.67 -9.01
CA GLU A 120 0.54 -14.64 -7.56
C GLU A 120 1.86 -14.72 -6.78
N ARG A 121 1.89 -14.18 -5.57
CA ARG A 121 3.02 -14.34 -4.64
C ARG A 121 2.51 -14.70 -3.25
N VAL A 122 3.24 -15.62 -2.61
CA VAL A 122 3.05 -15.91 -1.19
C VAL A 122 3.70 -14.79 -0.38
N VAL A 123 2.94 -14.26 0.57
CA VAL A 123 3.41 -13.33 1.59
C VAL A 123 4.29 -14.07 2.58
N VAL A 124 5.52 -13.60 2.77
CA VAL A 124 6.51 -14.22 3.67
C VAL A 124 6.69 -13.47 4.97
N GLU A 125 6.33 -12.18 5.01
CA GLU A 125 6.40 -11.39 6.23
C GLU A 125 5.17 -10.50 6.33
N LYS A 126 4.69 -10.31 7.56
CA LYS A 126 3.49 -9.57 7.90
C LYS A 126 3.81 -8.65 9.05
N ARG A 127 3.40 -7.39 8.93
CA ARG A 127 3.77 -6.35 9.88
C ARG A 127 2.60 -5.44 10.18
N THR A 128 2.53 -4.96 11.40
CA THR A 128 1.59 -3.93 11.82
C THR A 128 2.28 -2.99 12.80
N ASN A 129 1.63 -1.90 13.17
CA ASN A 129 2.17 -0.98 14.18
C ASN A 129 1.79 -1.39 15.60
N ASP A 130 2.61 -0.95 16.56
CA ASP A 130 2.45 -1.18 17.99
C ASP A 130 1.08 -0.76 18.53
N LYS A 131 0.54 0.36 18.05
CA LYS A 131 -0.77 0.89 18.48
C LYS A 131 -1.95 0.06 17.95
N TYR A 132 -1.83 -0.49 16.75
CA TYR A 132 -2.84 -1.41 16.25
C TYR A 132 -2.82 -2.72 17.03
N ALA A 133 -1.63 -3.22 17.37
CA ALA A 133 -1.48 -4.42 18.18
C ALA A 133 -1.96 -4.24 19.63
N ASP A 134 -1.82 -3.03 20.19
CA ASP A 134 -2.35 -2.69 21.52
C ASP A 134 -3.88 -2.65 21.52
N THR A 135 -4.51 -3.66 22.14
CA THR A 135 -5.98 -3.75 22.28
C THR A 135 -6.58 -2.59 23.06
N SER A 136 -5.79 -1.88 23.87
CA SER A 136 -6.24 -0.71 24.64
C SER A 136 -6.24 0.60 23.85
N TYR A 137 -5.54 0.67 22.70
CA TYR A 137 -5.53 1.86 21.86
C TYR A 137 -6.88 2.06 21.17
N SER A 138 -7.48 3.24 21.31
CA SER A 138 -8.77 3.59 20.70
C SER A 138 -8.73 4.97 20.02
N PRO A 139 -9.35 5.11 18.83
CA PRO A 139 -9.94 4.04 18.02
C PRO A 139 -8.86 3.26 17.26
N ALA A 140 -8.96 1.93 17.27
CA ALA A 140 -8.07 1.02 16.53
C ALA A 140 -8.00 1.36 15.02
N GLN A 141 -9.13 1.81 14.46
CA GLN A 141 -9.30 2.16 13.05
C GLN A 141 -8.43 3.35 12.63
N ALA A 142 -8.03 4.22 13.56
CA ALA A 142 -7.11 5.32 13.27
C ALA A 142 -5.67 4.87 13.02
N VAL A 143 -5.35 3.63 13.39
CA VAL A 143 -4.02 3.02 13.23
C VAL A 143 -4.10 1.67 12.53
N ASP A 144 -5.21 1.37 11.85
CA ASP A 144 -5.44 0.08 11.20
C ASP A 144 -4.72 -0.01 9.84
N TYR A 145 -3.39 0.00 9.89
CA TYR A 145 -2.51 -0.14 8.75
C TYR A 145 -1.42 -1.17 9.04
N GLY A 146 -1.06 -1.91 8.00
CA GLY A 146 -0.02 -2.94 8.07
C GLY A 146 0.66 -3.11 6.73
N ALA A 147 1.69 -3.95 6.72
CA ALA A 147 2.45 -4.29 5.53
C ALA A 147 2.54 -5.81 5.37
N PHE A 148 2.73 -6.21 4.12
CA PHE A 148 3.09 -7.56 3.75
C PHE A 148 4.30 -7.53 2.83
N HIS A 149 5.12 -8.58 2.91
CA HIS A 149 6.32 -8.70 2.09
C HIS A 149 6.34 -9.98 1.27
N VAL A 150 6.94 -9.90 0.09
CA VAL A 150 7.09 -11.03 -0.84
C VAL A 150 8.55 -11.19 -1.23
N VAL A 151 9.00 -12.43 -1.45
CA VAL A 151 10.41 -12.70 -1.81
C VAL A 151 10.70 -12.35 -3.26
N CYS A 152 9.82 -12.76 -4.17
CA CYS A 152 10.00 -12.55 -5.59
C CYS A 152 9.14 -11.41 -6.09
N PRO A 153 9.71 -10.37 -6.74
CA PRO A 153 8.93 -9.26 -7.22
C PRO A 153 8.07 -9.67 -8.43
N PHE A 154 7.12 -8.81 -8.79
CA PHE A 154 6.40 -8.87 -10.05
C PHE A 154 7.26 -8.14 -11.10
N ARG A 155 7.82 -8.85 -12.09
CA ARG A 155 8.84 -8.31 -13.02
C ARG A 155 8.34 -7.14 -13.85
N GLU A 156 7.04 -7.17 -14.11
CA GLU A 156 6.28 -6.27 -14.95
C GLU A 156 5.87 -4.99 -14.21
N ILE A 157 5.71 -5.09 -12.88
CA ILE A 157 5.35 -3.95 -12.02
C ILE A 157 6.64 -3.27 -11.57
N THR A 158 6.90 -2.11 -12.15
CA THR A 158 8.14 -1.35 -11.95
C THR A 158 7.89 0.08 -11.49
N THR A 159 6.64 0.52 -11.40
CA THR A 159 6.28 1.80 -10.78
C THR A 159 5.30 1.50 -9.68
N PHE A 160 5.64 1.90 -8.45
CA PHE A 160 4.86 1.58 -7.26
C PHE A 160 4.06 2.81 -6.78
N MET A 161 3.08 2.57 -5.92
CA MET A 161 2.19 3.61 -5.41
C MET A 161 2.99 4.65 -4.61
N PRO A 162 2.93 5.95 -4.98
CA PRO A 162 3.55 7.02 -4.21
C PRO A 162 2.72 7.30 -2.95
N LEU A 163 3.40 7.32 -1.81
CA LEU A 163 2.80 7.62 -0.52
C LEU A 163 2.99 9.11 -0.21
N CYS A 164 1.93 9.78 0.22
CA CYS A 164 1.87 11.21 0.51
C CYS A 164 1.47 11.42 1.98
N PHE A 165 2.43 11.77 2.82
CA PHE A 165 2.27 11.96 4.25
C PHE A 165 1.94 13.41 4.59
N GLY A 166 1.04 13.60 5.56
CA GLY A 166 0.64 14.93 6.03
C GLY A 166 -0.29 15.67 5.06
N TYR A 167 -0.81 14.98 4.05
CA TYR A 167 -1.71 15.56 3.06
C TYR A 167 -3.17 15.56 3.56
N GLU A 168 -3.83 16.70 3.38
CA GLU A 168 -5.29 16.86 3.51
C GLU A 168 -5.88 17.02 2.11
N SER A 169 -6.53 15.96 1.64
CA SER A 169 -7.21 15.94 0.34
C SER A 169 -8.66 16.40 0.48
N ASP A 170 -9.19 17.04 -0.55
CA ASP A 170 -10.61 17.37 -0.72
C ASP A 170 -11.38 16.27 -1.47
N TRP A 171 -10.66 15.41 -2.19
CA TRP A 171 -11.23 14.36 -3.02
C TRP A 171 -10.52 13.02 -2.80
N ALA A 172 -11.27 11.93 -2.88
CA ALA A 172 -10.78 10.57 -2.72
C ALA A 172 -11.13 9.72 -3.94
N HIS A 173 -10.13 9.04 -4.49
CA HIS A 173 -10.28 7.86 -5.32
C HIS A 173 -9.87 6.65 -4.48
N MET A 174 -10.57 5.54 -4.67
CA MET A 174 -10.27 4.27 -4.03
C MET A 174 -10.45 3.16 -5.06
N ALA A 175 -9.57 2.16 -5.03
CA ALA A 175 -9.79 0.93 -5.76
C ALA A 175 -9.31 -0.27 -4.98
N GLY A 176 -10.07 -1.36 -5.05
CA GLY A 176 -9.75 -2.60 -4.37
C GLY A 176 -10.65 -3.73 -4.81
N TYR A 177 -10.71 -4.79 -4.02
CA TYR A 177 -11.37 -6.04 -4.36
C TYR A 177 -12.51 -6.37 -3.39
N PRO A 178 -13.58 -5.56 -3.34
CA PRO A 178 -14.75 -5.92 -2.57
C PRO A 178 -15.39 -7.21 -3.11
N VAL A 179 -15.90 -8.03 -2.20
CA VAL A 179 -16.65 -9.26 -2.49
C VAL A 179 -18.05 -9.25 -1.88
N SER A 180 -18.38 -8.22 -1.09
CA SER A 180 -19.70 -8.04 -0.49
C SER A 180 -20.43 -6.82 -1.08
N SER A 181 -21.76 -6.92 -1.18
CA SER A 181 -22.66 -5.82 -1.55
C SER A 181 -22.27 -5.10 -2.85
N LEU A 182 -21.83 -5.83 -3.88
CA LEU A 182 -21.43 -5.28 -5.18
C LEU A 182 -22.64 -4.79 -6.02
N PRO A 183 -22.46 -3.75 -6.87
CA PRO A 183 -23.46 -3.35 -7.86
C PRO A 183 -23.81 -4.49 -8.84
N ASP A 184 -22.79 -5.24 -9.25
CA ASP A 184 -22.92 -6.43 -10.09
C ASP A 184 -22.06 -7.56 -9.50
N SER A 185 -22.70 -8.66 -9.09
CA SER A 185 -21.99 -9.79 -8.49
C SER A 185 -21.26 -10.66 -9.52
N SER A 186 -21.51 -10.49 -10.83
CA SER A 186 -20.76 -11.23 -11.87
C SER A 186 -19.29 -10.80 -11.94
N ASP A 187 -19.00 -9.56 -11.54
CA ASP A 187 -17.64 -9.00 -11.41
C ASP A 187 -17.06 -9.19 -9.99
N THR A 188 -17.54 -10.19 -9.24
CA THR A 188 -16.85 -10.59 -8.00
C THR A 188 -15.44 -11.05 -8.35
N TRP A 189 -14.45 -10.63 -7.55
CA TRP A 189 -13.00 -10.82 -7.80
C TRP A 189 -12.36 -9.90 -8.84
N SER A 190 -13.14 -9.05 -9.51
CA SER A 190 -12.59 -7.90 -10.23
C SER A 190 -12.24 -6.78 -9.27
N GLN A 191 -11.36 -5.88 -9.70
CA GLN A 191 -11.10 -4.65 -8.98
C GLN A 191 -12.26 -3.67 -9.22
N TRP A 192 -12.68 -2.97 -8.18
CA TRP A 192 -13.75 -1.97 -8.21
C TRP A 192 -13.20 -0.61 -7.82
N ILE A 193 -13.59 0.40 -8.58
CA ILE A 193 -13.15 1.78 -8.40
C ILE A 193 -14.32 2.59 -7.84
N ALA A 194 -14.05 3.36 -6.79
CA ALA A 194 -14.95 4.31 -6.17
C ALA A 194 -14.28 5.68 -6.10
N TYR A 195 -15.07 6.74 -6.01
CA TYR A 195 -14.57 8.09 -5.80
C TYR A 195 -15.62 8.95 -5.10
N GLY A 196 -15.20 10.06 -4.49
CA GLY A 196 -16.10 11.01 -3.86
C GLY A 196 -15.37 12.10 -3.09
N ASP A 197 -16.14 13.03 -2.54
CA ASP A 197 -15.63 14.11 -1.69
C ASP A 197 -15.06 13.55 -0.39
N VAL A 198 -13.96 14.13 0.11
CA VAL A 198 -13.51 13.93 1.48
C VAL A 198 -14.42 14.72 2.40
N THR A 199 -15.14 14.02 3.27
CA THR A 199 -16.18 14.61 4.12
C THR A 199 -15.70 14.95 5.51
N GLU A 200 -14.69 14.25 6.02
CA GLU A 200 -14.17 14.45 7.35
C GLU A 200 -12.69 14.07 7.43
N THR A 201 -11.88 14.90 8.09
CA THR A 201 -10.46 14.66 8.30
C THR A 201 -10.12 14.88 9.76
N HIS A 202 -9.50 13.87 10.37
CA HIS A 202 -8.97 13.87 11.73
C HIS A 202 -7.46 13.66 11.70
N ASP A 203 -6.78 13.79 12.84
CA ASP A 203 -5.31 13.74 12.93
C ASP A 203 -4.70 12.49 12.29
N ARG A 204 -5.34 11.31 12.44
CA ARG A 204 -4.84 10.02 11.96
C ARG A 204 -5.78 9.30 11.01
N TRP A 205 -6.90 9.91 10.64
CA TRP A 205 -8.00 9.20 10.00
C TRP A 205 -8.81 10.12 9.08
N VAL A 206 -9.41 9.55 8.04
CA VAL A 206 -10.19 10.30 7.04
C VAL A 206 -11.45 9.53 6.63
N ARG A 207 -12.50 10.27 6.27
CA ARG A 207 -13.76 9.79 5.71
C ARG A 207 -14.04 10.44 4.36
N TYR A 208 -14.64 9.69 3.46
CA TYR A 208 -14.95 10.14 2.10
C TYR A 208 -16.16 9.43 1.52
N ASP A 209 -16.81 10.05 0.54
CA ASP A 209 -18.03 9.56 -0.13
C ASP A 209 -17.72 8.55 -1.25
N ALA A 210 -16.64 7.79 -1.11
CA ALA A 210 -16.30 6.68 -1.99
C ALA A 210 -16.71 5.37 -1.29
N ARG A 211 -17.84 4.79 -1.74
CA ARG A 211 -18.42 3.61 -1.09
C ARG A 211 -17.41 2.46 -0.95
N SER A 212 -17.27 1.98 0.28
CA SER A 212 -16.45 0.84 0.67
C SER A 212 -17.32 -0.31 1.18
N THR A 213 -16.96 -1.54 0.82
CA THR A 213 -17.60 -2.77 1.32
C THR A 213 -16.51 -3.83 1.51
N GLY A 214 -16.82 -4.93 2.19
CA GLY A 214 -15.80 -5.91 2.53
C GLY A 214 -15.12 -6.59 1.38
N GLY A 215 -13.85 -6.90 1.64
CA GLY A 215 -12.85 -7.17 0.61
C GLY A 215 -12.06 -5.92 0.24
N ALA A 216 -12.63 -4.71 0.35
CA ALA A 216 -11.91 -3.46 0.09
C ALA A 216 -10.97 -3.02 1.22
N SER A 217 -10.92 -3.73 2.35
CA SER A 217 -9.96 -3.48 3.43
C SER A 217 -8.53 -3.52 2.90
N GLY A 218 -7.79 -2.43 3.07
CA GLY A 218 -6.41 -2.27 2.61
C GLY A 218 -6.30 -1.60 1.25
N SER A 219 -7.41 -1.16 0.65
CA SER A 219 -7.41 -0.40 -0.61
C SER A 219 -6.67 0.93 -0.44
N PRO A 220 -5.80 1.32 -1.38
CA PRO A 220 -5.23 2.66 -1.36
C PRO A 220 -6.32 3.71 -1.60
N VAL A 221 -6.19 4.84 -0.93
CA VAL A 221 -7.02 6.03 -1.13
C VAL A 221 -6.11 7.16 -1.61
N TRP A 222 -6.40 7.70 -2.78
CA TRP A 222 -5.52 8.68 -3.42
C TRP A 222 -6.27 9.83 -4.07
N ASN A 223 -5.55 10.92 -4.32
CA ASN A 223 -6.01 11.97 -5.21
C ASN A 223 -5.17 11.99 -6.49
N TRP A 224 -5.75 12.50 -7.58
CA TRP A 224 -5.03 12.75 -8.82
C TRP A 224 -4.59 14.21 -8.88
N ARG A 225 -3.30 14.44 -9.16
CA ARG A 225 -2.74 15.76 -9.41
C ARG A 225 -2.27 15.90 -10.87
N SER A 226 -2.04 17.14 -11.28
CA SER A 226 -1.43 17.50 -12.57
C SER A 226 -2.21 16.93 -13.77
N GLY A 227 -3.54 17.10 -13.75
CA GLY A 227 -4.41 16.68 -14.85
C GLY A 227 -4.58 15.16 -14.98
N GLY A 228 -4.67 14.45 -13.85
CA GLY A 228 -4.89 12.99 -13.85
C GLY A 228 -3.61 12.16 -13.99
N SER A 229 -2.45 12.80 -13.85
CA SER A 229 -1.18 12.17 -14.18
C SER A 229 -0.42 11.72 -12.94
N LEU A 230 -0.56 12.38 -11.79
CA LEU A 230 0.16 12.01 -10.58
C LEU A 230 -0.78 11.47 -9.51
N VAL A 231 -0.47 10.29 -8.98
CA VAL A 231 -1.17 9.66 -7.86
C VAL A 231 -0.61 10.19 -6.54
N GLU A 232 -1.47 10.46 -5.56
CA GLU A 232 -1.08 10.88 -4.20
C GLU A 232 -1.84 10.02 -3.19
N VAL A 233 -1.31 8.85 -2.82
CA VAL A 233 -1.94 8.02 -1.79
C VAL A 233 -1.83 8.74 -0.46
N PHE A 234 -2.93 9.00 0.22
CA PHE A 234 -2.96 9.73 1.50
C PHE A 234 -3.63 8.96 2.63
N ALA A 235 -4.29 7.84 2.32
CA ALA A 235 -4.92 6.97 3.30
C ALA A 235 -5.03 5.53 2.79
N ILE A 236 -5.37 4.62 3.71
CA ILE A 236 -5.67 3.23 3.43
C ILE A 236 -7.11 2.99 3.89
N ASN A 237 -7.99 2.50 3.03
CA ASN A 237 -9.37 2.19 3.39
C ASN A 237 -9.40 1.02 4.39
N SER A 238 -10.18 1.14 5.45
CA SER A 238 -10.32 0.12 6.51
C SER A 238 -11.77 -0.18 6.90
N CYS A 239 -12.67 0.79 6.78
CA CYS A 239 -14.06 0.67 7.22
C CYS A 239 -15.00 1.62 6.48
N HIS A 240 -16.28 1.60 6.85
CA HIS A 240 -17.32 2.53 6.40
C HIS A 240 -18.37 2.68 7.51
N PHE A 241 -19.10 3.80 7.57
CA PHE A 241 -20.17 4.02 8.55
C PHE A 241 -21.54 3.74 7.98
N ASN A 242 -21.69 3.89 6.66
CA ASN A 242 -22.95 3.71 5.98
C ASN A 242 -22.72 3.10 4.59
N SER A 243 -23.80 2.89 3.85
CA SER A 243 -23.75 2.24 2.54
C SER A 243 -23.15 3.09 1.42
N CYS A 244 -22.62 4.28 1.72
CA CYS A 244 -22.23 5.27 0.72
C CYS A 244 -20.81 5.82 0.94
N ASP A 245 -20.16 5.46 2.04
CA ASP A 245 -18.87 6.03 2.40
C ASP A 245 -17.77 4.99 2.52
N GLY A 246 -16.54 5.50 2.67
CA GLY A 246 -15.36 4.77 3.04
C GLY A 246 -14.54 5.61 4.00
N ALA A 247 -13.66 4.93 4.73
CA ALA A 247 -12.88 5.54 5.78
C ALA A 247 -11.65 4.71 6.11
N GLY A 248 -10.62 5.36 6.66
CA GLY A 248 -9.50 4.64 7.23
C GLY A 248 -8.32 5.50 7.64
N PRO A 249 -7.22 4.88 8.10
CA PRO A 249 -6.06 5.59 8.60
C PRO A 249 -5.39 6.43 7.52
N ARG A 250 -4.94 7.62 7.91
CA ARG A 250 -4.18 8.54 7.07
C ARG A 250 -2.70 8.21 7.10
N LEU A 251 -2.02 8.57 6.02
CA LEU A 251 -0.57 8.65 5.98
C LEU A 251 -0.15 10.00 6.56
N VAL A 252 0.51 9.96 7.72
CA VAL A 252 0.81 11.13 8.55
C VAL A 252 2.25 11.07 9.04
N TRP A 253 2.77 12.19 9.54
CA TRP A 253 4.15 12.27 10.02
C TRP A 253 4.49 11.21 11.08
N GLN A 254 3.49 10.77 11.84
CA GLN A 254 3.64 9.79 12.91
C GLN A 254 3.91 8.36 12.42
N ASN A 255 3.45 7.98 11.23
CA ASN A 255 3.65 6.63 10.68
C ASN A 255 4.69 6.58 9.54
N GLU A 256 5.28 7.73 9.17
CA GLU A 256 6.20 7.82 8.03
C GLU A 256 7.48 7.01 8.22
N ASP A 257 8.06 7.01 9.42
CA ASP A 257 9.33 6.32 9.69
C ASP A 257 9.14 4.81 9.66
N LEU A 258 8.04 4.32 10.24
CA LEU A 258 7.69 2.91 10.25
C LEU A 258 7.42 2.41 8.83
N ILE A 259 6.55 3.09 8.08
CA ILE A 259 6.23 2.73 6.69
C ILE A 259 7.47 2.83 5.80
N ARG A 260 8.34 3.83 5.99
CA ARG A 260 9.63 3.92 5.29
C ARG A 260 10.47 2.67 5.50
N SER A 261 10.52 2.16 6.73
CA SER A 261 11.30 0.95 7.03
C SER A 261 10.75 -0.27 6.30
N TRP A 262 9.43 -0.43 6.24
CA TRP A 262 8.77 -1.51 5.50
C TRP A 262 8.99 -1.43 4.00
N MET A 263 8.91 -0.23 3.42
CA MET A 263 9.18 -0.01 1.98
C MET A 263 10.60 -0.41 1.59
N ARG A 264 11.57 -0.24 2.51
CA ARG A 264 13.00 -0.54 2.32
C ARG A 264 13.38 -1.98 2.62
N TRP A 265 12.45 -2.78 3.13
CA TRP A 265 12.70 -4.20 3.34
C TRP A 265 13.04 -4.89 2.02
N GLU A 266 14.08 -5.72 2.04
CA GLU A 266 14.45 -6.57 0.93
C GLU A 266 14.73 -7.99 1.43
N PRO A 267 14.34 -9.03 0.66
CA PRO A 267 14.67 -10.40 0.99
C PRO A 267 16.17 -10.63 0.84
N SER A 268 16.72 -11.56 1.61
CA SER A 268 18.14 -11.89 1.52
C SER A 268 18.46 -12.53 0.17
N SER A 269 19.74 -12.55 -0.21
CA SER A 269 20.16 -13.28 -1.42
C SER A 269 19.90 -14.78 -1.32
N ALA A 270 19.87 -15.33 -0.10
CA ALA A 270 19.54 -16.74 0.13
C ALA A 270 18.05 -17.00 -0.15
N ASP A 271 17.16 -16.15 0.38
CA ASP A 271 15.71 -16.27 0.16
C ASP A 271 15.38 -16.14 -1.33
N LYS A 272 16.00 -15.15 -2.01
CA LYS A 272 15.86 -14.95 -3.46
C LYS A 272 16.33 -16.18 -4.25
N ALA A 273 17.40 -16.85 -3.82
CA ALA A 273 17.91 -18.05 -4.47
C ALA A 273 16.97 -19.25 -4.26
N GLU A 274 16.49 -19.45 -3.03
CA GLU A 274 15.55 -20.53 -2.67
C GLU A 274 14.22 -20.39 -3.42
N ALA A 275 13.69 -19.16 -3.51
CA ALA A 275 12.48 -18.85 -4.25
C ALA A 275 12.69 -18.80 -5.79
N GLY A 276 13.91 -19.03 -6.28
CA GLY A 276 14.21 -19.08 -7.71
C GLY A 276 14.17 -17.74 -8.44
N CYS A 277 14.35 -16.63 -7.71
CA CYS A 277 14.29 -15.26 -8.23
C CYS A 277 15.56 -14.43 -7.98
N LEU A 278 16.70 -15.06 -7.74
CA LEU A 278 17.97 -14.35 -7.57
C LEU A 278 18.39 -13.56 -8.81
N ASP A 279 18.19 -14.13 -10.00
CA ASP A 279 18.57 -13.52 -11.29
C ASP A 279 17.44 -12.67 -11.92
N LEU A 280 16.41 -12.36 -11.14
CA LEU A 280 15.26 -11.57 -11.57
C LEU A 280 15.67 -10.09 -11.61
N VAL A 281 16.38 -9.67 -12.66
CA VAL A 281 16.55 -8.24 -12.95
C VAL A 281 15.18 -7.71 -13.35
N LEU A 282 14.58 -6.82 -12.53
CA LEU A 282 13.42 -6.03 -12.97
C LEU A 282 13.78 -5.45 -14.33
N THR A 283 12.97 -5.75 -15.35
CA THR A 283 13.30 -5.41 -16.74
C THR A 283 13.81 -3.98 -16.79
N THR A 284 15.05 -3.81 -17.26
CA THR A 284 15.69 -2.50 -17.33
C THR A 284 14.95 -1.73 -18.40
N PHE A 285 13.98 -0.93 -17.99
CA PHE A 285 13.53 0.16 -18.83
C PHE A 285 14.76 1.07 -19.07
N PRO A 286 14.81 1.80 -20.20
CA PRO A 286 15.76 2.89 -20.35
C PRO A 286 15.72 3.71 -19.05
N ARG A 287 16.87 4.17 -18.54
CA ARG A 287 16.90 4.98 -17.32
C ARG A 287 15.78 6.02 -17.42
N LEU A 288 15.08 6.32 -16.33
CA LEU A 288 13.89 7.18 -16.35
C LEU A 288 14.03 8.43 -17.26
N ALA A 289 15.21 9.03 -17.26
CA ALA A 289 15.61 10.11 -18.17
C ALA A 289 15.55 9.73 -19.68
N ASP A 290 16.15 8.62 -20.09
CA ASP A 290 16.16 8.10 -21.46
C ASP A 290 14.72 7.79 -21.96
N PHE A 291 13.84 7.29 -21.07
CA PHE A 291 12.44 7.03 -21.41
C PHE A 291 11.68 8.34 -21.72
N PHE A 292 11.81 9.37 -20.89
CA PHE A 292 11.16 10.67 -21.16
C PHE A 292 11.83 11.48 -22.27
N GLU A 293 13.12 11.26 -22.52
CA GLU A 293 13.76 11.80 -23.73
C GLU A 293 13.12 11.24 -25.00
N ALA A 294 12.79 9.94 -25.01
CA ALA A 294 12.12 9.27 -26.12
C ALA A 294 10.61 9.54 -26.20
N ASN A 295 9.95 9.82 -25.06
CA ASN A 295 8.50 10.01 -24.94
C ASN A 295 8.17 11.35 -24.26
N ARG A 296 8.61 12.47 -24.86
CA ARG A 296 8.44 13.81 -24.27
C ARG A 296 6.98 14.22 -24.08
N GLU A 297 6.07 13.65 -24.86
CA GLU A 297 4.62 13.82 -24.74
C GLU A 297 4.02 13.13 -23.50
N LEU A 298 4.75 12.17 -22.91
CA LEU A 298 4.38 11.50 -21.66
C LEU A 298 4.97 12.20 -20.43
N ALA A 299 5.83 13.19 -20.62
CA ALA A 299 6.33 14.02 -19.53
C ALA A 299 5.24 14.98 -19.04
N LEU A 300 5.22 15.24 -17.75
CA LEU A 300 4.33 16.25 -17.16
C LEU A 300 4.59 17.62 -17.78
N ASP A 301 3.52 18.39 -17.98
CA ASP A 301 3.60 19.74 -18.53
C ASP A 301 4.51 20.61 -17.66
N PRO A 302 5.56 21.27 -18.20
CA PRO A 302 6.38 22.21 -17.43
C PRO A 302 5.58 23.35 -16.79
N HIS A 303 4.35 23.61 -17.26
CA HIS A 303 3.44 24.56 -16.62
C HIS A 303 2.67 24.00 -15.42
N SER A 304 2.50 22.67 -15.31
CA SER A 304 1.87 22.01 -14.15
C SER A 304 2.85 21.72 -13.01
N LEU A 305 4.16 21.73 -13.29
CA LEU A 305 5.23 21.55 -12.31
C LEU A 305 6.22 22.71 -12.36
N ARG A 306 5.92 23.79 -11.63
CA ARG A 306 6.92 24.82 -11.32
C ARG A 306 7.73 24.37 -10.12
N VAL A 307 8.93 23.85 -10.38
CA VAL A 307 9.92 23.59 -9.34
C VAL A 307 10.98 24.68 -9.39
N GLU A 308 10.96 25.55 -8.37
CA GLU A 308 11.90 26.66 -8.21
C GLU A 308 12.72 26.46 -6.93
N ASN A 309 14.02 26.73 -6.98
CA ASN A 309 14.84 26.78 -5.77
C ASN A 309 14.49 28.07 -5.03
N PRO A 310 14.08 28.02 -3.76
CA PRO A 310 13.68 29.22 -3.06
C PRO A 310 14.89 30.12 -2.79
N VAL A 311 14.65 31.43 -2.70
CA VAL A 311 15.68 32.42 -2.35
C VAL A 311 15.90 32.49 -0.83
N ALA A 312 14.96 31.98 -0.04
CA ALA A 312 14.96 31.94 1.43
C ALA A 312 14.16 30.72 1.93
N PRO A 313 14.42 30.19 3.13
CA PRO A 313 13.72 29.00 3.62
C PRO A 313 12.20 29.27 3.81
N PRO A 314 11.33 28.28 3.57
CA PRO A 314 9.90 28.39 3.85
C PRO A 314 9.65 28.60 5.35
N PRO A 315 8.73 29.51 5.75
CA PRO A 315 8.55 29.88 7.16
C PRO A 315 7.80 28.84 8.01
N THR A 316 7.15 27.84 7.43
CA THR A 316 6.14 27.00 8.12
C THR A 316 6.41 25.49 8.11
N GLY A 317 7.63 25.04 7.77
CA GLY A 317 7.94 23.61 7.62
C GLY A 317 7.30 22.97 6.38
N PRO A 318 7.57 21.69 6.09
CA PRO A 318 7.03 21.00 4.92
C PRO A 318 5.52 20.82 5.05
N SER A 319 4.82 21.00 3.93
CA SER A 319 3.39 20.75 3.83
C SER A 319 3.10 19.26 3.66
N ARG A 320 3.98 18.54 2.94
CA ARG A 320 3.82 17.12 2.64
C ARG A 320 5.17 16.44 2.51
N ARG A 321 5.22 15.14 2.76
CA ARG A 321 6.33 14.25 2.39
C ARG A 321 5.84 13.20 1.42
N TYR A 322 6.67 12.89 0.43
CA TYR A 322 6.40 11.83 -0.51
C TYR A 322 7.48 10.76 -0.44
N MET A 323 7.05 9.51 -0.58
CA MET A 323 7.93 8.35 -0.75
C MET A 323 7.43 7.54 -1.95
N GLN A 324 8.33 7.19 -2.87
CA GLN A 324 7.98 6.35 -4.01
C GLN A 324 9.15 5.49 -4.44
N VAL A 325 8.84 4.26 -4.88
CA VAL A 325 9.80 3.42 -5.57
C VAL A 325 9.47 3.37 -7.07
N ILE A 326 10.50 3.56 -7.90
CA ILE A 326 10.43 3.37 -9.35
C ILE A 326 11.62 2.48 -9.73
N GLU A 327 11.33 1.35 -10.35
CA GLU A 327 12.23 0.22 -10.58
C GLU A 327 12.79 -0.27 -9.24
N ASN A 328 14.10 -0.12 -9.02
CA ASN A 328 14.76 -0.38 -7.74
C ASN A 328 15.17 0.91 -7.03
N GLY A 329 14.66 2.05 -7.49
CA GLY A 329 15.03 3.35 -7.02
C GLY A 329 14.09 3.87 -5.96
N TYR A 330 14.59 4.07 -4.74
CA TYR A 330 13.84 4.75 -3.68
C TYR A 330 13.98 6.27 -3.83
N TYR A 331 12.85 6.96 -3.86
CA TYR A 331 12.77 8.42 -3.96
C TYR A 331 11.98 8.98 -2.78
N GLU A 332 12.52 10.03 -2.17
CA GLU A 332 11.88 10.72 -1.06
C GLU A 332 12.05 12.23 -1.22
N TRP A 333 10.97 12.98 -1.09
CA TRP A 333 10.99 14.45 -1.18
C TRP A 333 9.96 15.11 -0.28
N LEU A 334 10.21 16.37 0.04
CA LEU A 334 9.30 17.25 0.76
C LEU A 334 8.70 18.27 -0.22
N GLU A 335 7.40 18.54 -0.07
CA GLU A 335 6.73 19.65 -0.73
C GLU A 335 6.36 20.73 0.29
N TYR A 336 6.55 21.99 -0.10
CA TYR A 336 6.18 23.16 0.70
C TYR A 336 5.21 24.02 -0.10
N ASP A 337 3.99 24.17 0.40
CA ASP A 337 3.00 25.07 -0.17
C ASP A 337 3.37 26.52 0.20
N LEU A 338 3.45 27.41 -0.81
CA LEU A 338 3.78 28.82 -0.55
C LEU A 338 2.69 29.54 0.25
N GLN A 339 1.43 29.09 0.17
CA GLN A 339 0.40 29.45 1.13
C GLN A 339 0.01 28.19 1.90
N PRO A 340 0.40 28.06 3.18
CA PRO A 340 0.06 26.91 4.00
C PRO A 340 -1.45 26.65 4.02
N GLY A 341 -1.85 25.39 3.78
CA GLY A 341 -3.25 24.98 3.75
C GLY A 341 -4.00 25.28 2.44
N ASN A 342 -3.32 25.83 1.41
CA ASN A 342 -3.91 26.00 0.09
C ASN A 342 -3.18 25.12 -0.95
N PRO A 343 -3.78 23.97 -1.32
CA PRO A 343 -3.15 23.00 -2.22
C PRO A 343 -2.98 23.53 -3.66
N GLU A 344 -3.69 24.60 -4.04
CA GLU A 344 -3.61 25.23 -5.35
C GLU A 344 -2.43 26.21 -5.49
N THR A 345 -1.63 26.39 -4.43
CA THR A 345 -0.48 27.31 -4.50
C THR A 345 0.75 26.68 -5.11
N ASN A 346 1.63 27.55 -5.66
CA ASN A 346 2.96 27.14 -6.08
C ASN A 346 3.67 26.43 -4.92
N ARG A 347 4.48 25.42 -5.28
CA ARG A 347 5.17 24.58 -4.31
C ARG A 347 6.68 24.62 -4.52
N LEU A 348 7.41 24.39 -3.44
CA LEU A 348 8.84 24.16 -3.48
C LEU A 348 9.09 22.69 -3.16
N VAL A 349 10.05 22.07 -3.85
CA VAL A 349 10.33 20.63 -3.76
C VAL A 349 11.76 20.43 -3.30
N LEU A 350 11.93 19.84 -2.12
CA LEU A 350 13.24 19.44 -1.59
C LEU A 350 13.39 17.93 -1.72
N LEU A 351 14.34 17.48 -2.56
CA LEU A 351 14.65 16.06 -2.66
C LEU A 351 15.55 15.64 -1.50
N LEU A 352 15.15 14.57 -0.83
CA LEU A 352 15.89 13.97 0.29
C LEU A 352 16.70 12.77 -0.18
N GLU A 353 16.17 11.96 -1.10
CA GLU A 353 16.87 10.78 -1.61
C GLU A 353 16.49 10.50 -3.07
N ALA A 354 17.48 10.13 -3.88
CA ALA A 354 17.28 9.53 -5.20
C ALA A 354 18.49 8.66 -5.59
N PRO A 355 18.29 7.57 -6.35
CA PRO A 355 19.37 6.68 -6.77
C PRO A 355 20.42 7.42 -7.60
N GLY A 356 21.69 7.19 -7.28
CA GLY A 356 22.81 7.76 -8.04
C GLY A 356 23.02 9.26 -7.83
N MET A 357 22.31 9.90 -6.90
CA MET A 357 22.56 11.28 -6.49
C MET A 357 23.26 11.30 -5.12
N GLN A 358 24.51 11.77 -5.08
CA GLN A 358 25.09 12.29 -3.84
C GLN A 358 24.46 13.66 -3.60
N LEU A 359 23.61 13.78 -2.60
CA LEU A 359 23.02 15.05 -2.18
C LEU A 359 23.91 15.64 -1.07
N PRO A 360 24.80 16.60 -1.35
CA PRO A 360 25.51 17.28 -0.27
C PRO A 360 24.51 18.07 0.58
N GLY A 361 24.70 18.10 1.91
CA GLY A 361 24.00 19.04 2.80
C GLY A 361 22.56 18.64 3.18
N GLU A 362 22.35 17.34 3.46
CA GLU A 362 21.07 16.74 3.85
C GLU A 362 20.39 17.47 5.03
N ALA A 363 19.11 17.78 4.84
CA ALA A 363 18.19 18.47 5.74
C ALA A 363 18.42 19.98 5.97
N TRP A 364 17.35 20.76 5.74
CA TRP A 364 17.19 22.05 6.39
C TRP A 364 16.34 21.84 7.65
N VAL A 365 16.92 22.09 8.81
CA VAL A 365 16.21 22.14 10.10
C VAL A 365 15.95 23.59 10.49
N PRO A 366 14.81 23.89 11.15
CA PRO A 366 14.57 25.23 11.68
C PRO A 366 15.75 25.72 12.53
N GLY A 367 16.39 26.81 12.10
CA GLY A 367 17.58 27.38 12.75
C GLY A 367 18.92 27.12 12.04
N MET A 368 18.96 26.27 11.02
CA MET A 368 20.15 26.06 10.17
C MET A 368 20.33 27.21 9.16
N ALA A 369 21.57 27.61 8.91
CA ALA A 369 21.90 28.60 7.89
C ALA A 369 21.50 28.10 6.49
N PHE A 370 20.62 28.83 5.81
CA PHE A 370 20.10 28.50 4.48
C PHE A 370 21.19 28.69 3.40
N ASN A 371 21.34 27.71 2.51
CA ASN A 371 22.24 27.80 1.35
C ASN A 371 21.61 27.14 0.10
N PRO A 372 21.05 27.92 -0.84
CA PRO A 372 20.34 27.39 -1.99
C PRO A 372 21.23 26.70 -3.03
N HIS A 373 22.57 26.79 -2.89
CA HIS A 373 23.53 26.15 -3.79
C HIS A 373 24.04 24.79 -3.28
N HIS A 374 23.83 24.49 -2.00
CA HIS A 374 24.37 23.29 -1.34
C HIS A 374 23.30 22.42 -0.70
N GLN A 375 22.04 22.85 -0.68
CA GLN A 375 20.90 22.05 -0.20
C GLN A 375 20.27 21.33 -1.40
N GLY A 376 19.82 20.08 -1.22
CA GLY A 376 19.37 19.12 -2.25
C GLY A 376 18.13 19.48 -3.08
N TRP A 377 17.94 20.74 -3.46
CA TRP A 377 16.85 21.18 -4.32
C TRP A 377 17.00 20.64 -5.74
N LEU A 378 15.92 20.09 -6.31
CA LEU A 378 15.90 19.60 -7.69
C LEU A 378 15.87 20.74 -8.70
N SER A 379 16.65 20.63 -9.78
CA SER A 379 16.38 21.44 -10.98
C SER A 379 15.02 21.05 -11.57
N THR A 380 14.32 22.00 -12.19
CA THR A 380 12.99 21.78 -12.79
C THR A 380 12.96 20.56 -13.71
N ASP A 381 13.97 20.35 -14.55
CA ASP A 381 14.04 19.19 -15.45
C ASP A 381 14.15 17.83 -14.73
N LYS A 382 14.81 17.79 -13.57
CA LYS A 382 14.97 16.56 -12.78
C LYS A 382 13.74 16.26 -11.94
N ALA A 383 13.07 17.30 -11.42
CA ALA A 383 11.77 17.14 -10.79
C ALA A 383 10.73 16.70 -11.81
N VAL A 384 10.71 17.30 -13.00
CA VAL A 384 9.85 16.85 -14.09
C VAL A 384 10.14 15.39 -14.41
N ALA A 385 11.39 14.93 -14.50
CA ALA A 385 11.69 13.50 -14.72
C ALA A 385 11.19 12.59 -13.57
N LEU A 386 11.37 13.00 -12.31
CA LEU A 386 10.91 12.27 -11.11
C LEU A 386 9.37 12.14 -11.11
N TYR A 387 8.68 13.28 -11.16
CA TYR A 387 7.22 13.33 -11.17
C TYR A 387 6.63 12.74 -12.44
N SER A 388 7.31 12.86 -13.58
CA SER A 388 6.92 12.16 -14.80
C SER A 388 7.09 10.66 -14.64
N GLY A 389 8.08 10.16 -13.90
CA GLY A 389 8.19 8.73 -13.58
C GLY A 389 7.04 8.21 -12.74
N SER A 390 6.58 9.00 -11.77
CA SER A 390 5.35 8.76 -11.03
C SER A 390 4.11 8.79 -11.92
N ALA A 391 4.15 9.53 -13.04
CA ALA A 391 3.00 9.82 -13.88
C ALA A 391 2.93 9.10 -15.24
N GLY A 392 4.06 8.64 -15.74
CA GLY A 392 4.30 8.45 -17.18
C GLY A 392 4.23 7.01 -17.65
N ARG A 393 3.98 6.03 -16.77
CA ARG A 393 3.81 4.62 -17.18
C ARG A 393 2.35 4.17 -17.31
N ALA A 394 1.38 5.02 -16.97
CA ALA A 394 -0.04 4.76 -17.20
C ALA A 394 -0.43 4.57 -18.69
N ALA A 395 0.46 4.89 -19.64
CA ALA A 395 0.18 4.86 -21.09
C ALA A 395 0.78 3.66 -21.85
N ALA A 396 1.58 2.81 -21.20
CA ALA A 396 2.17 1.62 -21.84
C ALA A 396 1.58 0.36 -21.21
N PRO A 397 0.63 -0.33 -21.87
CA PRO A 397 0.19 -1.65 -21.40
C PRO A 397 1.43 -2.54 -21.30
N VAL A 398 1.51 -3.36 -20.25
CA VAL A 398 2.53 -4.41 -20.22
C VAL A 398 2.12 -5.44 -21.27
N LEU A 399 2.72 -5.33 -22.47
CA LEU A 399 2.42 -6.20 -23.60
C LEU A 399 3.07 -7.57 -23.41
N GLY A 400 2.31 -8.64 -23.63
CA GLY A 400 2.83 -9.99 -23.75
C GLY A 400 2.91 -10.80 -22.46
N ILE A 401 2.08 -10.48 -21.45
CA ILE A 401 1.97 -11.35 -20.27
C ILE A 401 1.07 -12.55 -20.60
N ASP A 402 1.55 -13.75 -20.29
CA ASP A 402 0.73 -14.96 -20.34
C ASP A 402 -0.31 -14.88 -19.22
N ARG A 403 -1.55 -14.52 -19.56
CA ARG A 403 -2.68 -14.49 -18.63
C ARG A 403 -2.83 -15.83 -17.93
N ILE A 404 -2.62 -15.84 -16.61
CA ILE A 404 -2.77 -17.05 -15.80
C ILE A 404 -4.23 -17.12 -15.32
N GLU A 405 -4.87 -18.25 -15.59
CA GLU A 405 -6.16 -18.59 -14.98
C GLU A 405 -5.93 -18.87 -13.49
N ILE A 406 -6.57 -18.08 -12.63
CA ILE A 406 -6.53 -18.29 -11.19
C ILE A 406 -7.64 -19.27 -10.85
N ARG A 407 -7.31 -20.29 -10.05
CA ARG A 407 -8.29 -21.28 -9.61
C ARG A 407 -9.41 -20.62 -8.80
N ASP A 408 -10.59 -21.21 -8.91
CA ASP A 408 -11.71 -20.88 -8.03
C ASP A 408 -11.31 -21.12 -6.57
N GLU A 409 -11.42 -20.08 -5.75
CA GLU A 409 -11.04 -20.11 -4.33
C GLU A 409 -12.13 -20.72 -3.44
N GLY A 410 -13.24 -21.20 -4.03
CA GLY A 410 -14.31 -21.83 -3.30
C GLY A 410 -15.09 -20.84 -2.43
N PRO A 411 -15.65 -21.27 -1.29
CA PRO A 411 -16.46 -20.39 -0.46
C PRO A 411 -15.61 -19.29 0.18
N TYR A 412 -15.93 -18.03 -0.11
CA TYR A 412 -15.21 -16.86 0.40
C TYR A 412 -16.02 -16.09 1.46
N GLU A 413 -15.34 -15.26 2.23
CA GLU A 413 -15.90 -14.23 3.10
C GLU A 413 -15.05 -12.96 3.10
N SER A 414 -15.71 -11.81 3.21
CA SER A 414 -15.00 -10.55 3.34
C SER A 414 -14.38 -10.40 4.73
N VAL A 415 -13.30 -9.63 4.78
CA VAL A 415 -12.82 -9.05 6.03
C VAL A 415 -13.22 -7.57 6.05
N GLU A 416 -13.83 -7.16 7.15
CA GLU A 416 -14.38 -5.82 7.37
C GLU A 416 -14.18 -5.46 8.84
N GLN A 417 -13.84 -4.21 9.11
CA GLN A 417 -13.84 -3.65 10.45
C GLN A 417 -15.03 -2.72 10.63
N THR A 418 -15.67 -2.76 11.79
CA THR A 418 -16.73 -1.82 12.13
C THR A 418 -16.17 -0.41 12.25
N ALA A 419 -16.93 0.59 11.84
CA ALA A 419 -16.55 1.98 12.05
C ALA A 419 -16.33 2.32 13.54
N PRO A 420 -15.39 3.21 13.87
CA PRO A 420 -15.18 3.67 15.23
C PRO A 420 -16.34 4.58 15.69
N ASP A 421 -16.52 4.73 17.01
CA ASP A 421 -17.32 5.85 17.53
C ASP A 421 -16.53 7.15 17.31
N LEU A 422 -17.16 8.14 16.67
CA LEU A 422 -16.53 9.44 16.42
C LEU A 422 -16.16 10.18 17.73
N GLY A 423 -16.80 9.83 18.85
CA GLY A 423 -16.49 10.39 20.17
C GLY A 423 -15.14 9.96 20.75
N ASP A 424 -14.54 8.88 20.24
CA ASP A 424 -13.32 8.29 20.78
C ASP A 424 -12.04 8.88 20.20
N PHE A 425 -12.12 9.70 19.15
CA PHE A 425 -10.95 10.32 18.54
C PHE A 425 -10.28 11.30 19.50
N GLN A 426 -9.06 10.94 19.92
CA GLN A 426 -8.16 11.81 20.67
C GLN A 426 -6.95 12.16 19.80
N PRO A 427 -6.43 13.41 19.88
CA PRO A 427 -5.21 13.78 19.18
C PRO A 427 -4.03 12.90 19.60
N ASP A 428 -3.36 12.28 18.64
CA ASP A 428 -2.13 11.51 18.85
C ASP A 428 -1.04 11.91 17.85
N PHE A 429 -0.02 12.57 18.38
CA PHE A 429 1.16 13.05 17.66
C PHE A 429 2.42 12.22 17.93
N SER A 430 2.32 11.14 18.69
CA SER A 430 3.45 10.25 18.96
C SER A 430 3.77 9.39 17.75
N SER A 431 5.06 9.15 17.47
CA SER A 431 5.48 8.27 16.38
C SER A 431 5.10 6.83 16.65
N ASP A 432 4.72 6.11 15.59
CA ASP A 432 4.37 4.70 15.65
C ASP A 432 5.64 3.83 15.60
N GLN A 433 5.62 2.69 16.26
CA GLN A 433 6.72 1.71 16.25
C GLN A 433 6.27 0.42 15.59
N GLU A 434 7.24 -0.42 15.22
CA GLU A 434 6.94 -1.78 14.78
C GLU A 434 6.17 -2.51 15.88
N GLY A 435 5.01 -3.06 15.53
CA GLY A 435 4.25 -3.90 16.43
C GLY A 435 4.95 -5.24 16.63
N PRO A 436 4.48 -6.08 17.55
CA PRO A 436 4.96 -7.45 17.68
C PRO A 436 4.75 -8.19 16.34
N GLY A 437 5.82 -8.35 15.56
CA GLY A 437 5.82 -9.02 14.25
C GLY A 437 5.78 -10.54 14.35
N HIS A 438 5.88 -11.03 15.56
CA HIS A 438 5.80 -12.39 16.02
C HIS A 438 5.40 -12.20 17.48
N GLU A 439 4.40 -12.91 17.98
CA GLU A 439 4.63 -13.35 19.35
C GLU A 439 5.97 -14.10 19.26
N GLU A 440 6.89 -13.78 20.16
CA GLU A 440 7.49 -14.88 20.90
C GLU A 440 6.32 -15.71 21.45
N ASP A 441 5.68 -16.49 20.57
CA ASP A 441 5.15 -17.77 20.92
C ASP A 441 6.44 -18.57 20.77
N PRO A 442 7.28 -18.68 21.83
CA PRO A 442 8.33 -19.67 21.78
C PRO A 442 7.58 -20.92 21.37
N CYS A 443 7.93 -21.48 20.22
CA CYS A 443 7.54 -22.84 19.92
C CYS A 443 7.71 -23.59 21.23
N VAL A 444 6.66 -24.20 21.75
CA VAL A 444 6.71 -24.76 23.10
C VAL A 444 7.90 -25.73 23.24
N GLY A 445 8.45 -26.25 22.14
CA GLY A 445 9.70 -27.02 22.11
C GLY A 445 10.94 -26.38 21.46
N ASP A 446 11.00 -25.09 21.11
CA ASP A 446 12.23 -24.43 20.58
C ASP A 446 13.04 -23.90 21.76
N LEU A 447 13.95 -24.75 22.24
CA LEU A 447 14.72 -24.52 23.45
C LEU A 447 15.99 -23.71 23.19
N ASN A 448 16.39 -23.57 21.93
CA ASN A 448 17.58 -22.84 21.51
C ASN A 448 17.28 -21.50 20.82
N GLU A 449 16.00 -21.18 20.64
CA GLU A 449 15.44 -19.97 20.03
C GLU A 449 15.90 -19.77 18.57
N ASP A 450 16.07 -20.86 17.81
CA ASP A 450 16.49 -20.80 16.41
C ASP A 450 15.33 -20.76 15.39
N GLY A 451 14.08 -20.76 15.89
CA GLY A 451 12.85 -20.70 15.11
C GLY A 451 12.39 -22.06 14.59
N ARG A 452 12.95 -23.17 15.10
CA ARG A 452 12.58 -24.55 14.76
C ARG A 452 12.61 -25.44 16.00
N VAL A 453 11.70 -26.40 16.06
CA VAL A 453 11.75 -27.53 17.01
C VAL A 453 12.34 -28.72 16.28
N ASP A 454 13.59 -29.06 16.62
CA ASP A 454 14.29 -30.18 16.01
C ASP A 454 15.15 -31.01 16.99
N GLY A 455 16.12 -31.77 16.45
CA GLY A 455 17.00 -32.62 17.24
C GLY A 455 17.92 -31.86 18.19
N ALA A 456 18.18 -30.57 17.93
CA ALA A 456 18.94 -29.70 18.83
C ALA A 456 18.17 -29.46 20.12
N ASP A 457 16.88 -29.12 20.02
CA ASP A 457 16.01 -28.87 21.17
C ASP A 457 15.74 -30.14 21.96
N MET A 458 15.49 -31.26 21.27
CA MET A 458 15.40 -32.56 21.93
C MET A 458 16.70 -32.88 22.69
N GLY A 459 17.86 -32.50 22.13
CA GLY A 459 19.15 -32.64 22.80
C GLY A 459 19.26 -31.81 24.08
N LEU A 460 18.73 -30.59 24.06
CA LEU A 460 18.67 -29.71 25.23
C LEU A 460 17.72 -30.26 26.31
N MET A 461 16.52 -30.69 25.93
CA MET A 461 15.54 -31.29 26.85
C MET A 461 16.07 -32.57 27.51
N LEU A 462 16.68 -33.46 26.74
CA LEU A 462 17.30 -34.68 27.28
C LEU A 462 18.51 -34.37 28.17
N GLY A 463 19.17 -33.22 27.98
CA GLY A 463 20.21 -32.71 28.86
C GLY A 463 19.68 -32.25 30.22
N SER A 464 18.44 -31.74 30.26
CA SER A 464 17.75 -31.26 31.46
C SER A 464 16.79 -32.31 32.07
N TRP A 465 16.82 -33.57 31.62
CA TRP A 465 15.89 -34.62 32.04
C TRP A 465 15.92 -34.89 33.55
N GLY A 466 14.75 -34.90 34.20
CA GLY A 466 14.59 -35.12 35.64
C GLY A 466 15.12 -33.97 36.50
N THR A 467 15.28 -32.77 35.92
CA THR A 467 15.56 -31.53 36.64
C THR A 467 14.31 -30.66 36.71
N SER A 468 14.39 -29.54 37.43
CA SER A 468 13.35 -28.51 37.47
C SER A 468 13.76 -27.28 36.66
N ASP A 469 14.38 -27.49 35.50
CA ASP A 469 14.83 -26.42 34.62
C ASP A 469 13.62 -25.75 33.95
N PRO A 470 13.30 -24.49 34.28
CA PRO A 470 12.11 -23.82 33.76
C PRO A 470 12.19 -23.59 32.23
N GLY A 471 13.37 -23.71 31.62
CA GLY A 471 13.50 -23.65 30.17
C GLY A 471 13.08 -24.92 29.44
N ALA A 472 13.05 -26.08 30.11
CA ALA A 472 12.69 -27.37 29.50
C ALA A 472 11.43 -28.01 30.11
N ASP A 473 10.88 -27.41 31.17
CA ASP A 473 9.59 -27.74 31.81
C ASP A 473 8.46 -27.01 31.04
N LEU A 474 7.90 -27.70 30.06
CA LEU A 474 6.97 -27.17 29.07
C LEU A 474 5.52 -27.22 29.53
N ASP A 475 5.17 -28.16 30.42
CA ASP A 475 3.83 -28.22 31.01
C ASP A 475 3.70 -27.48 32.35
N GLY A 476 4.82 -27.05 32.93
CA GLY A 476 4.91 -26.21 34.11
C GLY A 476 4.63 -26.94 35.42
N ASP A 477 4.79 -28.27 35.45
CA ASP A 477 4.54 -29.08 36.65
C ASP A 477 5.73 -29.14 37.62
N GLY A 478 6.90 -28.66 37.18
CA GLY A 478 8.12 -28.51 37.97
C GLY A 478 9.17 -29.61 37.75
N ASP A 479 8.90 -30.62 36.91
CA ASP A 479 9.83 -31.71 36.57
C ASP A 479 9.93 -31.91 35.04
N VAL A 480 11.14 -31.90 34.47
CA VAL A 480 11.33 -32.19 33.03
C VAL A 480 11.23 -33.70 32.77
N ASP A 481 10.12 -34.14 32.17
CA ASP A 481 9.83 -35.56 31.96
C ASP A 481 9.19 -35.92 30.60
N GLY A 482 8.52 -37.09 30.55
CA GLY A 482 7.86 -37.57 29.34
C GLY A 482 6.68 -36.72 28.87
N ALA A 483 6.06 -35.93 29.73
CA ALA A 483 5.01 -34.99 29.39
C ALA A 483 5.57 -33.84 28.54
N ASP A 484 6.69 -33.24 28.95
CA ASP A 484 7.38 -32.18 28.21
C ASP A 484 7.89 -32.68 26.86
N LEU A 485 8.47 -33.88 26.83
CA LEU A 485 8.89 -34.50 25.57
C LEU A 485 7.71 -34.72 24.63
N GLY A 486 6.52 -35.02 25.17
CA GLY A 486 5.29 -35.10 24.40
C GLY A 486 4.90 -33.76 23.77
N LEU A 487 5.07 -32.66 24.49
CA LEU A 487 4.82 -31.29 24.00
C LEU A 487 5.85 -30.88 22.95
N LEU A 488 7.15 -31.13 23.18
CA LEU A 488 8.22 -30.85 22.22
C LEU A 488 8.00 -31.61 20.90
N LEU A 489 7.72 -32.92 20.97
CA LEU A 489 7.44 -33.72 19.77
C LEU A 489 6.12 -33.33 19.07
N GLY A 490 5.15 -32.82 19.83
CA GLY A 490 3.90 -32.27 19.30
C GLY A 490 4.11 -31.01 18.46
N SER A 491 5.18 -30.27 18.75
CA SER A 491 5.55 -29.02 18.08
C SER A 491 6.66 -29.16 17.04
N TRP A 492 7.00 -30.40 16.62
CA TRP A 492 8.13 -30.67 15.73
C TRP A 492 8.03 -29.97 14.36
N GLY A 493 9.04 -29.19 13.98
CA GLY A 493 9.07 -28.45 12.72
C GLY A 493 9.38 -26.96 12.87
N LEU A 494 9.05 -26.17 11.86
CA LEU A 494 9.17 -24.71 11.93
C LEU A 494 8.17 -24.14 12.92
N CYS A 495 8.55 -23.06 13.60
CA CYS A 495 7.61 -22.21 14.32
C CYS A 495 6.68 -21.53 13.32
N VAL A 496 5.41 -21.93 13.31
CA VAL A 496 4.37 -21.44 12.38
C VAL A 496 3.34 -20.62 13.08
#